data_AF-A0A1W2AX19-F1
#
_entry.id   AF-A0A1W2AX19-F1
#
_cell.length_a   1.000
_cell.length_b   1.000
_cell.length_c   1.000
_cell.angle_alpha   90.00
_cell.angle_beta   90.00
_cell.angle_gamma   90.00
#
_symmetry.space_group_name_H-M   'P 1'
#
loop_
_entity.id
_entity.type
_entity.pdbx_description
1 polymer ?
#
loop_
_entity_poly.entity_id
_entity_poly.type
_entity_poly.pdbx_seq_one_letter_code
_entity_poly.pdbx_strand_id
1 'polypeptide(L)'
;MTFSAANTIWVLLGAALVFFMQAGFAMCEAGFTRAKNTGNILMKNLMDFCIGTPLYWLFGYGIMFGAGTALFGWIDPFIMKDYSHILPAGVPLWAYAIFQTVFCATSATIVSGAMAERTKFSAYCIYSAAISLFIYPVSGHWIWGGGWLAEMGFHDFAGSTAVHMVGGVCALIGAKILGPRVGKYGKDGKPRAILGHNLSIAALGVFILWFCWFGFNGASTVGMDSDELIGSASLVFFNTNLAAAVATLTTMIFTWLRYGKPDVSMTFNAALAGLVGITAGCDAVNPFGAALIGLACGFVIVFAVEFFDKVVKIDDPVGAISVHGVCGSLGTILTGLFATGVSTPKGVFYGGGFSFFGVQVLGVLATIAWTASVITVVFLIIKKAIGLRADAADEVMGLDRSEHGLLTAYSGFAILPEEGYDAGAVIPAPAVAAAPVTEAVPVAAKKAEKAEGAPTYTRVQIICRPASLESLKKAMNGIGITGMTVTNVMGYGAQKGKPEYYRGTPVEVTLLPKVQVDIVVSKVPVSEVIETARGVLYTGHIGDGKIFVQDVENVVRVRTGEEGYDALQSEDE
;
A
#
# COMPACT_ATOMS: atom_id res chain seq x y z
N MET A 1 -36.89 -23.46 14.30
CA MET A 1 -35.45 -23.64 14.58
C MET A 1 -34.96 -22.43 15.34
N THR A 2 -34.09 -22.59 16.34
CA THR A 2 -33.52 -21.47 17.12
C THR A 2 -32.60 -20.58 16.27
N PHE A 3 -32.02 -21.14 15.21
CA PHE A 3 -31.16 -20.43 14.26
C PHE A 3 -31.77 -20.43 12.86
N SER A 4 -31.48 -19.36 12.11
CA SER A 4 -31.84 -19.18 10.71
C SER A 4 -30.62 -19.52 9.86
N ALA A 5 -30.75 -20.51 8.97
CA ALA A 5 -29.67 -20.89 8.06
C ALA A 5 -29.29 -19.72 7.13
N ALA A 6 -30.28 -18.98 6.63
CA ALA A 6 -30.06 -17.81 5.79
C ALA A 6 -29.25 -16.72 6.52
N ASN A 7 -29.67 -16.33 7.73
CA ASN A 7 -28.97 -15.29 8.51
C ASN A 7 -27.55 -15.74 8.88
N THR A 8 -27.41 -17.00 9.31
CA THR A 8 -26.10 -17.54 9.71
C THR A 8 -25.12 -17.59 8.54
N ILE A 9 -25.56 -18.09 7.37
CA ILE A 9 -24.72 -18.13 6.15
C ILE A 9 -24.35 -16.71 5.72
N TRP A 10 -25.29 -15.78 5.78
CA TRP A 10 -25.06 -14.38 5.41
C TRP A 10 -23.98 -13.72 6.27
N VAL A 11 -24.07 -13.88 7.60
CA VAL A 11 -23.09 -13.34 8.55
C VAL A 11 -21.72 -14.01 8.38
N LEU A 12 -21.65 -15.33 8.19
CA LEU A 12 -20.39 -16.04 7.98
C LEU A 12 -19.72 -15.69 6.65
N LEU A 13 -20.51 -15.49 5.59
CA LEU A 13 -20.00 -14.99 4.31
C LEU A 13 -19.44 -13.58 4.47
N GLY A 14 -20.16 -12.71 5.19
CA GLY A 14 -19.69 -11.40 5.58
C GLY A 14 -18.34 -11.49 6.32
N ALA A 15 -18.22 -12.36 7.31
CA ALA A 15 -17.00 -12.54 8.08
C ALA A 15 -15.82 -12.96 7.19
N ALA A 16 -16.05 -13.89 6.24
CA ALA A 16 -15.02 -14.34 5.30
C ALA A 16 -14.57 -13.20 4.35
N LEU A 17 -15.51 -12.41 3.83
CA LEU A 17 -15.20 -11.26 2.97
C LEU A 17 -14.45 -10.18 3.74
N VAL A 18 -14.90 -9.84 4.95
CA VAL A 18 -14.23 -8.82 5.78
C VAL A 18 -12.84 -9.28 6.24
N PHE A 19 -12.65 -10.56 6.55
CA PHE A 19 -11.31 -11.12 6.74
C PHE A 19 -10.43 -10.91 5.50
N PHE A 20 -10.97 -11.15 4.30
CA PHE A 20 -10.23 -10.96 3.06
C PHE A 20 -9.89 -9.47 2.77
N MET A 21 -10.52 -8.51 3.45
CA MET A 21 -10.05 -7.11 3.44
C MET A 21 -8.61 -6.98 3.94
N GLN A 22 -8.14 -7.84 4.85
CA GLN A 22 -6.75 -7.82 5.31
C GLN A 22 -5.76 -8.02 4.16
N ALA A 23 -6.08 -8.88 3.19
CA ALA A 23 -5.29 -9.01 1.96
C ALA A 23 -5.38 -7.73 1.11
N GLY A 24 -6.56 -7.10 1.06
CA GLY A 24 -6.77 -5.82 0.40
C GLY A 24 -5.91 -4.69 0.97
N PHE A 25 -5.90 -4.52 2.31
CA PHE A 25 -5.03 -3.57 3.00
C PHE A 25 -3.55 -3.90 2.75
N ALA A 26 -3.14 -5.15 2.94
CA ALA A 26 -1.76 -5.57 2.74
C ALA A 26 -1.24 -5.22 1.33
N MET A 27 -2.04 -5.49 0.29
CA MET A 27 -1.68 -5.15 -1.10
C MET A 27 -1.72 -3.63 -1.34
N CYS A 28 -2.74 -2.93 -0.85
CA CYS A 28 -2.86 -1.48 -0.99
C CYS A 28 -1.65 -0.75 -0.38
N GLU A 29 -1.29 -1.12 0.85
CA GLU A 29 -0.21 -0.50 1.61
C GLU A 29 1.17 -0.89 1.08
N ALA A 30 1.38 -2.15 0.69
CA ALA A 30 2.59 -2.57 -0.02
C ALA A 30 2.79 -1.72 -1.28
N GLY A 31 1.75 -1.59 -2.12
CA GLY A 31 1.85 -0.84 -3.36
C GLY A 31 2.17 0.65 -3.17
N PHE A 32 1.64 1.27 -2.11
CA PHE A 32 1.88 2.68 -1.78
C PHE A 32 3.15 2.97 -0.97
N THR A 33 3.85 1.94 -0.48
CA THR A 33 5.11 2.10 0.24
C THR A 33 6.32 1.79 -0.66
N ARG A 34 7.53 2.11 -0.20
CA ARG A 34 8.77 1.76 -0.91
C ARG A 34 9.07 0.27 -0.78
N ALA A 35 9.56 -0.35 -1.86
CA ALA A 35 9.84 -1.79 -1.96
C ALA A 35 10.69 -2.38 -0.82
N LYS A 36 11.59 -1.59 -0.23
CA LYS A 36 12.46 -1.98 0.90
C LYS A 36 11.73 -2.18 2.25
N ASN A 37 10.41 -1.97 2.28
CA ASN A 37 9.54 -2.08 3.46
C ASN A 37 8.33 -2.98 3.20
N THR A 38 8.32 -3.74 2.09
CA THR A 38 7.17 -4.55 1.69
C THR A 38 6.97 -5.71 2.66
N GLY A 39 8.02 -6.44 3.03
CA GLY A 39 7.90 -7.51 4.03
C GLY A 39 7.36 -6.99 5.37
N ASN A 40 7.86 -5.84 5.80
CA ASN A 40 7.44 -5.18 7.04
C ASN A 40 5.96 -4.82 7.05
N ILE A 41 5.44 -4.25 5.96
CA ILE A 41 4.02 -3.85 5.90
C ILE A 41 3.08 -5.05 5.78
N LEU A 42 3.48 -6.08 5.04
CA LEU A 42 2.73 -7.35 4.97
C LEU A 42 2.65 -8.03 6.33
N MET A 43 3.76 -8.07 7.08
CA MET A 43 3.80 -8.62 8.44
C MET A 43 2.89 -7.84 9.39
N LYS A 44 2.86 -6.51 9.32
CA LYS A 44 1.96 -5.68 10.15
C LYS A 44 0.50 -6.02 9.92
N ASN A 45 0.07 -6.08 8.66
CA ASN A 45 -1.31 -6.42 8.29
C ASN A 45 -1.70 -7.82 8.80
N LEU A 46 -0.84 -8.83 8.62
CA LEU A 46 -1.12 -10.17 9.13
C LEU A 46 -1.18 -10.20 10.67
N MET A 47 -0.26 -9.50 11.33
CA MET A 47 -0.21 -9.46 12.79
C MET A 47 -1.40 -8.71 13.41
N ASP A 48 -1.99 -7.74 12.73
CA ASP A 48 -3.22 -7.11 13.22
C ASP A 48 -4.35 -8.11 13.41
N PHE A 49 -4.49 -9.06 12.49
CA PHE A 49 -5.46 -10.14 12.66
C PHE A 49 -5.00 -11.19 13.69
N CYS A 50 -3.73 -11.63 13.62
CA CYS A 50 -3.21 -12.70 14.49
C CYS A 50 -3.09 -12.30 15.97
N ILE A 51 -2.82 -11.04 16.27
CA ILE A 51 -2.78 -10.48 17.62
C ILE A 51 -4.18 -10.05 18.05
N GLY A 52 -4.92 -9.38 17.17
CA GLY A 52 -6.25 -8.87 17.47
C GLY A 52 -7.25 -9.97 17.80
N THR A 53 -7.25 -11.07 17.04
CA THR A 53 -8.19 -12.20 17.23
C THR A 53 -8.17 -12.78 18.66
N PRO A 54 -7.02 -13.27 19.19
CA PRO A 54 -7.01 -13.85 20.54
C PRO A 54 -7.30 -12.81 21.62
N LEU A 55 -6.88 -11.55 21.46
CA LEU A 55 -7.12 -10.51 22.47
C LEU A 55 -8.56 -10.01 22.48
N TYR A 56 -9.17 -9.93 21.30
CA TYR A 56 -10.59 -9.60 21.17
C TYR A 56 -11.45 -10.73 21.73
N TRP A 57 -11.16 -12.00 21.41
CA TRP A 57 -11.81 -13.14 22.05
C TRP A 57 -11.61 -13.17 23.57
N LEU A 58 -10.39 -12.87 24.03
CA LEU A 58 -10.05 -12.93 25.45
C LEU A 58 -10.70 -11.80 26.25
N PHE A 59 -10.83 -10.57 25.74
CA PHE A 59 -11.42 -9.48 26.50
C PHE A 59 -12.29 -8.54 25.66
N GLY A 60 -11.85 -8.23 24.44
CA GLY A 60 -12.50 -7.21 23.62
C GLY A 60 -13.97 -7.47 23.33
N TYR A 61 -14.36 -8.71 23.04
CA TYR A 61 -15.76 -9.06 22.76
C TYR A 61 -16.66 -8.83 23.99
N GLY A 62 -16.21 -9.22 25.18
CA GLY A 62 -16.95 -8.99 26.42
C GLY A 62 -17.09 -7.50 26.74
N ILE A 63 -16.01 -6.73 26.54
CA ILE A 63 -16.02 -5.27 26.73
C ILE A 63 -16.97 -4.61 25.74
N MET A 64 -17.05 -5.12 24.52
CA MET A 64 -17.88 -4.54 23.47
C MET A 64 -19.36 -4.94 23.59
N PHE A 65 -19.68 -6.22 23.84
CA PHE A 65 -21.05 -6.76 23.71
C PHE A 65 -21.63 -7.32 25.02
N GLY A 66 -20.92 -7.27 26.14
CA GLY A 66 -21.48 -7.71 27.42
C GLY A 66 -22.48 -6.71 27.99
N ALA A 67 -23.47 -7.18 28.76
CA ALA A 67 -24.47 -6.32 29.42
C ALA A 67 -23.89 -5.58 30.64
N GLY A 68 -22.96 -4.66 30.38
CA GLY A 68 -22.23 -3.88 31.38
C GLY A 68 -22.93 -2.57 31.72
N THR A 69 -22.16 -1.49 31.66
CA THR A 69 -22.60 -0.11 31.92
C THR A 69 -22.78 0.64 30.61
N ALA A 70 -23.36 1.84 30.66
CA ALA A 70 -23.40 2.76 29.53
C ALA A 70 -22.04 2.99 28.82
N LEU A 71 -20.90 2.80 29.52
CA LEU A 71 -19.57 3.09 29.02
C LEU A 71 -18.77 1.86 28.54
N PHE A 72 -19.05 0.66 29.06
CA PHE A 72 -18.35 -0.56 28.66
C PHE A 72 -19.12 -1.79 29.15
N GLY A 73 -18.99 -2.88 28.40
CA GLY A 73 -19.59 -4.18 28.69
C GLY A 73 -18.89 -4.95 29.83
N TRP A 74 -18.93 -6.27 29.77
CA TRP A 74 -18.35 -7.11 30.80
C TRP A 74 -16.84 -7.26 30.64
N ILE A 75 -16.15 -7.46 31.76
CA ILE A 75 -14.88 -8.18 31.75
C ILE A 75 -15.23 -9.67 31.78
N ASP A 76 -15.20 -10.30 30.61
CA ASP A 76 -15.61 -11.71 30.41
C ASP A 76 -14.57 -12.48 29.59
N PRO A 77 -13.52 -13.00 30.24
CA PRO A 77 -12.53 -13.83 29.57
C PRO A 77 -13.14 -14.99 28.80
N PHE A 78 -12.72 -15.13 27.53
CA PHE A 78 -13.08 -16.26 26.65
C PHE A 78 -14.55 -16.32 26.18
N ILE A 79 -15.35 -15.27 26.41
CA ILE A 79 -16.78 -15.23 26.04
C ILE A 79 -17.56 -16.35 26.75
N MET A 80 -17.49 -16.39 28.09
CA MET A 80 -18.07 -17.46 28.89
C MET A 80 -19.49 -17.17 29.38
N LYS A 81 -19.94 -15.91 29.33
CA LYS A 81 -21.29 -15.50 29.72
C LYS A 81 -22.30 -15.69 28.58
N ASP A 82 -23.59 -15.49 28.90
CA ASP A 82 -24.67 -15.50 27.91
C ASP A 82 -24.84 -14.13 27.23
N TYR A 83 -24.75 -14.11 25.90
CA TYR A 83 -24.88 -12.93 25.06
C TYR A 83 -26.24 -12.86 24.33
N SER A 84 -27.19 -13.75 24.64
CA SER A 84 -28.52 -13.81 24.00
C SER A 84 -29.25 -12.46 23.92
N HIS A 85 -29.01 -11.54 24.86
CA HIS A 85 -29.60 -10.20 24.91
C HIS A 85 -29.22 -9.27 23.75
N ILE A 86 -28.09 -9.49 23.08
CA ILE A 86 -27.55 -8.60 22.04
C ILE A 86 -27.34 -9.31 20.69
N LEU A 87 -27.50 -10.64 20.63
CA LEU A 87 -27.32 -11.38 19.38
C LEU A 87 -28.42 -11.06 18.36
N PRO A 88 -28.08 -10.87 17.08
CA PRO A 88 -29.08 -10.77 16.02
C PRO A 88 -29.98 -12.01 15.97
N ALA A 89 -31.25 -11.79 15.63
CA ALA A 89 -32.24 -12.86 15.57
C ALA A 89 -31.82 -13.99 14.62
N GLY A 90 -31.81 -15.23 15.14
CA GLY A 90 -31.46 -16.41 14.37
C GLY A 90 -29.97 -16.57 14.04
N VAL A 91 -29.08 -15.72 14.58
CA VAL A 91 -27.62 -15.81 14.38
C VAL A 91 -26.94 -16.41 15.63
N PRO A 92 -26.19 -17.51 15.51
CA PRO A 92 -25.43 -18.08 16.62
C PRO A 92 -24.32 -17.15 17.12
N LEU A 93 -24.02 -17.23 18.43
CA LEU A 93 -22.94 -16.46 19.08
C LEU A 93 -21.63 -16.49 18.30
N TRP A 94 -21.14 -17.67 17.93
CA TRP A 94 -19.85 -17.81 17.27
C TRP A 94 -19.82 -17.20 15.86
N ALA A 95 -20.95 -17.18 15.15
CA ALA A 95 -21.06 -16.52 13.86
C ALA A 95 -20.98 -14.98 14.01
N TYR A 96 -21.66 -14.44 15.02
CA TYR A 96 -21.60 -13.01 15.30
C TYR A 96 -20.23 -12.60 15.89
N ALA A 97 -19.62 -13.43 16.74
CA ALA A 97 -18.32 -13.18 17.34
C ALA A 97 -17.19 -13.13 16.30
N ILE A 98 -17.16 -14.06 15.34
CA ILE A 98 -16.15 -14.01 14.26
C ILE A 98 -16.39 -12.82 13.33
N PHE A 99 -17.66 -12.49 13.05
CA PHE A 99 -18.01 -11.30 12.27
C PHE A 99 -17.51 -10.01 12.94
N GLN A 100 -17.67 -9.88 14.25
CA GLN A 100 -17.17 -8.70 14.98
C GLN A 100 -15.66 -8.70 15.16
N THR A 101 -15.03 -9.87 15.25
CA THR A 101 -13.56 -10.01 15.29
C THR A 101 -12.90 -9.39 14.05
N VAL A 102 -13.45 -9.65 12.86
CA VAL A 102 -12.87 -9.14 11.62
C VAL A 102 -13.05 -7.63 11.45
N PHE A 103 -14.08 -7.02 12.06
CA PHE A 103 -14.24 -5.55 12.14
C PHE A 103 -13.21 -4.92 13.07
N CYS A 104 -12.96 -5.55 14.23
CA CYS A 104 -11.89 -5.12 15.14
C CYS A 104 -10.52 -5.13 14.44
N ALA A 105 -10.19 -6.22 13.74
CA ALA A 105 -8.95 -6.32 12.98
C ALA A 105 -8.87 -5.29 11.84
N THR A 106 -10.01 -4.94 11.23
CA THR A 106 -10.09 -3.88 10.21
C THR A 106 -9.78 -2.50 10.81
N SER A 107 -10.24 -2.21 12.03
CA SER A 107 -9.90 -0.95 12.70
C SER A 107 -8.40 -0.87 13.04
N ALA A 108 -7.81 -1.99 13.48
CA ALA A 108 -6.39 -2.08 13.81
C ALA A 108 -5.49 -1.81 12.59
N THR A 109 -5.77 -2.47 11.46
CA THR A 109 -4.94 -2.43 10.24
C THR A 109 -4.92 -1.07 9.55
N ILE A 110 -5.91 -0.20 9.74
CA ILE A 110 -5.89 1.17 9.18
C ILE A 110 -4.64 1.96 9.59
N VAL A 111 -4.04 1.64 10.74
CA VAL A 111 -2.91 2.37 11.29
C VAL A 111 -1.57 1.96 10.65
N SER A 112 -1.43 0.73 10.14
CA SER A 112 -0.17 0.27 9.54
C SER A 112 0.24 1.16 8.38
N GLY A 113 -0.70 1.49 7.50
CA GLY A 113 -0.45 2.33 6.33
C GLY A 113 0.04 3.74 6.68
N ALA A 114 -0.61 4.42 7.63
CA ALA A 114 -0.20 5.77 8.06
C ALA A 114 1.15 5.77 8.80
N MET A 115 1.48 4.66 9.45
CA MET A 115 2.69 4.46 10.26
C MET A 115 3.77 3.64 9.54
N ALA A 116 3.60 3.36 8.24
CA ALA A 116 4.52 2.53 7.46
C ALA A 116 5.95 3.12 7.34
N GLU A 117 6.91 2.24 7.05
CA GLU A 117 8.32 2.51 6.73
C GLU A 117 9.24 3.05 7.84
N ARG A 118 8.70 3.53 8.97
CA ARG A 118 9.53 4.05 10.08
C ARG A 118 9.10 3.67 11.49
N THR A 119 8.02 2.91 11.63
CA THR A 119 7.56 2.42 12.95
C THR A 119 8.21 1.09 13.25
N LYS A 120 8.77 0.96 14.46
CA LYS A 120 9.31 -0.31 14.94
C LYS A 120 8.23 -1.40 14.91
N PHE A 121 8.54 -2.58 14.38
CA PHE A 121 7.57 -3.66 14.26
C PHE A 121 7.01 -4.10 15.62
N SER A 122 7.86 -4.26 16.64
CA SER A 122 7.44 -4.61 18.00
C SER A 122 6.52 -3.56 18.63
N ALA A 123 6.81 -2.28 18.43
CA ALA A 123 5.96 -1.17 18.86
C ALA A 123 4.57 -1.21 18.19
N TYR A 124 4.53 -1.57 16.91
CA TYR A 124 3.30 -1.74 16.17
C TYR A 124 2.45 -2.91 16.70
N CYS A 125 3.07 -4.06 16.99
CA CYS A 125 2.37 -5.21 17.60
C CYS A 125 1.73 -4.87 18.96
N ILE A 126 2.40 -4.07 19.79
CA ILE A 126 1.84 -3.63 21.09
C ILE A 126 0.67 -2.67 20.88
N TYR A 127 0.76 -1.76 19.89
CA TYR A 127 -0.36 -0.91 19.51
C TYR A 127 -1.57 -1.75 19.07
N SER A 128 -1.33 -2.73 18.19
CA SER A 128 -2.36 -3.65 17.68
C SER A 128 -3.08 -4.38 18.82
N ALA A 129 -2.31 -4.85 19.80
CA ALA A 129 -2.86 -5.44 21.02
C ALA A 129 -3.75 -4.45 21.80
N ALA A 130 -3.30 -3.21 21.98
CA ALA A 130 -4.04 -2.21 22.74
C ALA A 130 -5.38 -1.83 22.07
N ILE A 131 -5.39 -1.65 20.74
CA ILE A 131 -6.62 -1.31 20.03
C ILE A 131 -7.65 -2.43 20.13
N SER A 132 -7.24 -3.69 19.98
CA SER A 132 -8.13 -4.85 20.08
C SER A 132 -8.59 -5.18 21.50
N LEU A 133 -7.82 -4.80 22.53
CA LEU A 133 -8.18 -5.04 23.92
C LEU A 133 -9.21 -4.04 24.46
N PHE A 134 -9.04 -2.73 24.20
CA PHE A 134 -9.88 -1.73 24.87
C PHE A 134 -10.17 -0.46 24.07
N ILE A 135 -9.36 -0.04 23.08
CA ILE A 135 -9.67 1.20 22.35
C ILE A 135 -10.91 1.01 21.48
N TYR A 136 -10.87 0.03 20.57
CA TYR A 136 -11.99 -0.29 19.69
C TYR A 136 -13.18 -0.87 20.46
N PRO A 137 -13.01 -1.86 21.37
CA PRO A 137 -14.13 -2.43 22.13
C PRO A 137 -14.97 -1.43 22.92
N VAL A 138 -14.34 -0.43 23.55
CA VAL A 138 -15.07 0.56 24.37
C VAL A 138 -15.92 1.49 23.48
N SER A 139 -15.35 2.04 22.41
CA SER A 139 -16.15 2.83 21.45
C SER A 139 -17.20 1.98 20.75
N GLY A 140 -16.87 0.72 20.44
CA GLY A 140 -17.81 -0.24 19.89
C GLY A 140 -18.95 -0.55 20.85
N HIS A 141 -18.71 -0.56 22.16
CA HIS A 141 -19.77 -0.70 23.15
C HIS A 141 -20.73 0.48 23.11
N TRP A 142 -20.20 1.70 23.01
CA TRP A 142 -21.03 2.90 22.93
C TRP A 142 -21.97 2.85 21.73
N ILE A 143 -21.47 2.38 20.60
CA ILE A 143 -22.15 2.47 19.29
C ILE A 143 -23.02 1.23 18.99
N TRP A 144 -22.55 0.02 19.29
CA TRP A 144 -23.22 -1.25 18.93
C TRP A 144 -23.49 -2.19 20.11
N GLY A 145 -22.80 -1.99 21.23
CA GLY A 145 -22.90 -2.87 22.40
C GLY A 145 -24.02 -2.58 23.38
N GLY A 146 -24.93 -1.66 23.04
CA GLY A 146 -25.97 -1.17 23.94
C GLY A 146 -25.52 -0.06 24.90
N GLY A 147 -24.38 0.59 24.64
CA GLY A 147 -23.92 1.73 25.42
C GLY A 147 -24.67 3.03 25.11
N TRP A 148 -24.23 4.13 25.72
CA TRP A 148 -24.98 5.39 25.73
C TRP A 148 -25.25 6.02 24.35
N LEU A 149 -24.35 5.86 23.37
CA LEU A 149 -24.59 6.40 22.02
C LEU A 149 -25.71 5.62 21.31
N ALA A 150 -25.70 4.29 21.43
CA ALA A 150 -26.76 3.43 20.92
C ALA A 150 -28.11 3.79 21.55
N GLU A 151 -28.16 4.00 22.87
CA GLU A 151 -29.38 4.42 23.59
C GLU A 151 -29.88 5.81 23.15
N MET A 152 -28.98 6.72 22.79
CA MET A 152 -29.32 8.04 22.25
C MET A 152 -29.81 8.00 20.79
N GLY A 153 -29.75 6.84 20.13
CA GLY A 153 -30.12 6.68 18.73
C GLY A 153 -29.03 7.12 17.75
N PHE A 154 -27.76 7.08 18.14
CA PHE A 154 -26.63 7.23 17.21
C PHE A 154 -26.63 6.08 16.20
N HIS A 155 -26.58 6.41 14.92
CA HIS A 155 -26.61 5.44 13.84
C HIS A 155 -25.27 5.37 13.13
N ASP A 156 -24.66 4.19 13.15
CA ASP A 156 -23.48 3.87 12.36
C ASP A 156 -23.61 2.43 11.89
N PHE A 157 -24.25 2.22 10.73
CA PHE A 157 -24.73 0.92 10.31
C PHE A 157 -23.63 -0.16 10.24
N ALA A 158 -22.50 0.16 9.61
CA ALA A 158 -21.38 -0.78 9.45
C ALA A 158 -20.03 -0.23 9.94
N GLY A 159 -19.94 1.02 10.42
CA GLY A 159 -18.73 1.50 11.11
C GLY A 159 -17.91 2.57 10.41
N SER A 160 -18.51 3.61 9.83
CA SER A 160 -17.75 4.81 9.43
C SER A 160 -17.09 5.47 10.64
N THR A 161 -17.76 5.47 11.79
CA THR A 161 -17.22 5.97 13.07
C THR A 161 -16.54 4.82 13.82
N ALA A 162 -17.26 3.73 14.08
CA ALA A 162 -16.81 2.64 14.95
C ALA A 162 -15.54 1.94 14.48
N VAL A 163 -15.35 1.78 13.16
CA VAL A 163 -14.18 1.10 12.58
C VAL A 163 -13.24 2.10 11.95
N HIS A 164 -13.72 2.83 10.95
CA HIS A 164 -12.85 3.64 10.10
C HIS A 164 -12.34 4.88 10.83
N MET A 165 -13.20 5.67 11.44
CA MET A 165 -12.76 6.86 12.15
C MET A 165 -11.89 6.51 13.37
N VAL A 166 -12.24 5.47 14.14
CA VAL A 166 -11.39 5.00 15.25
C VAL A 166 -9.99 4.65 14.74
N GLY A 167 -9.87 3.82 13.70
CA GLY A 167 -8.58 3.49 13.08
C GLY A 167 -7.87 4.74 12.53
N GLY A 168 -8.61 5.65 11.88
CA GLY A 168 -8.08 6.89 11.30
C GLY A 168 -7.58 7.89 12.33
N VAL A 169 -8.22 7.99 13.50
CA VAL A 169 -7.76 8.82 14.62
C VAL A 169 -6.52 8.21 15.26
N CYS A 170 -6.49 6.89 15.44
CA CYS A 170 -5.28 6.19 15.88
C CYS A 170 -4.11 6.42 14.90
N ALA A 171 -4.37 6.34 13.59
CA ALA A 171 -3.42 6.62 12.53
C ALA A 171 -2.89 8.07 12.60
N LEU A 172 -3.78 9.04 12.80
CA LEU A 172 -3.43 10.45 12.91
C LEU A 172 -2.49 10.72 14.09
N ILE A 173 -2.89 10.27 15.28
CA ILE A 173 -2.11 10.48 16.50
C ILE A 173 -0.79 9.72 16.42
N GLY A 174 -0.81 8.48 15.95
CA GLY A 174 0.37 7.65 15.76
C GLY A 174 1.38 8.28 14.81
N ALA A 175 0.95 8.67 13.60
CA ALA A 175 1.81 9.34 12.62
C ALA A 175 2.37 10.67 13.16
N LYS A 176 1.59 11.44 13.93
CA LYS A 176 2.03 12.69 14.56
C LYS A 176 3.11 12.46 15.62
N ILE A 177 2.93 11.49 16.53
CA ILE A 177 3.90 11.20 17.61
C ILE A 177 5.19 10.58 17.07
N LEU A 178 5.07 9.76 16.01
CA LEU A 178 6.15 9.08 15.31
C LEU A 178 7.00 10.02 14.45
N GLY A 179 6.37 11.03 13.86
CA GLY A 179 6.99 11.99 12.96
C GLY A 179 7.12 11.49 11.51
N PRO A 180 7.52 12.40 10.59
CA PRO A 180 7.57 12.12 9.16
C PRO A 180 8.73 11.21 8.75
N ARG A 181 8.64 10.55 7.60
CA ARG A 181 9.76 9.77 7.03
C ARG A 181 10.95 10.67 6.72
N VAL A 182 12.16 10.14 6.83
CA VAL A 182 13.40 10.84 6.48
C VAL A 182 13.32 11.32 5.03
N GLY A 183 13.56 12.61 4.83
CA GLY A 183 13.52 13.26 3.52
C GLY A 183 12.13 13.66 3.02
N LYS A 184 11.04 13.38 3.77
CA LYS A 184 9.67 13.77 3.39
C LYS A 184 9.50 15.30 3.30
N TYR A 185 10.09 16.05 4.23
CA TYR A 185 10.07 17.51 4.21
C TYR A 185 11.49 18.05 3.99
N GLY A 186 11.64 18.95 3.02
CA GLY A 186 12.91 19.61 2.74
C GLY A 186 13.34 20.57 3.86
N LYS A 187 14.57 21.08 3.79
CA LYS A 187 15.06 22.13 4.71
C LYS A 187 14.23 23.42 4.62
N ASP A 188 13.56 23.64 3.48
CA ASP A 188 12.61 24.73 3.24
C ASP A 188 11.20 24.44 3.79
N GLY A 189 11.01 23.30 4.47
CA GLY A 189 9.74 22.85 5.01
C GLY A 189 8.76 22.35 3.94
N LYS A 190 9.12 22.32 2.65
CA LYS A 190 8.20 21.87 1.59
C LYS A 190 8.13 20.34 1.52
N PRO A 191 6.94 19.78 1.25
CA PRO A 191 6.80 18.34 1.06
C PRO A 191 7.53 17.88 -0.20
N ARG A 192 8.14 16.70 -0.10
CA ARG A 192 8.70 15.92 -1.20
C ARG A 192 7.86 14.67 -1.39
N ALA A 193 7.57 14.32 -2.63
CA ALA A 193 6.85 13.10 -2.95
C ALA A 193 7.74 11.87 -2.66
N ILE A 194 7.24 10.94 -1.85
CA ILE A 194 7.80 9.60 -1.71
C ILE A 194 6.80 8.68 -2.39
N LEU A 195 7.19 8.12 -3.53
CA LEU A 195 6.31 7.32 -4.37
C LEU A 195 6.17 5.89 -3.83
N GLY A 196 4.95 5.36 -3.96
CA GLY A 196 4.73 3.92 -3.86
C GLY A 196 5.41 3.18 -5.00
N HIS A 197 5.96 2.01 -4.70
CA HIS A 197 6.81 1.29 -5.64
C HIS A 197 6.02 0.47 -6.68
N ASN A 198 4.75 0.12 -6.41
CA ASN A 198 3.96 -0.75 -7.29
C ASN A 198 2.46 -0.39 -7.27
N LEU A 199 2.05 0.46 -8.22
CA LEU A 199 0.65 0.88 -8.34
C LEU A 199 -0.28 -0.25 -8.81
N SER A 200 0.22 -1.30 -9.46
CA SER A 200 -0.60 -2.45 -9.86
C SER A 200 -1.08 -3.24 -8.64
N ILE A 201 -0.18 -3.46 -7.68
CA ILE A 201 -0.52 -4.11 -6.40
C ILE A 201 -1.37 -3.18 -5.53
N ALA A 202 -1.14 -1.86 -5.56
CA ALA A 202 -2.04 -0.90 -4.91
C ALA A 202 -3.47 -0.99 -5.48
N ALA A 203 -3.60 -1.04 -6.82
CA ALA A 203 -4.88 -1.18 -7.50
C ALA A 203 -5.59 -2.49 -7.15
N LEU A 204 -4.85 -3.61 -7.12
CA LEU A 204 -5.38 -4.90 -6.69
C LEU A 204 -5.93 -4.83 -5.27
N GLY A 205 -5.21 -4.20 -4.35
CA GLY A 205 -5.67 -3.96 -2.99
C GLY A 205 -7.00 -3.20 -2.93
N VAL A 206 -7.12 -2.11 -3.71
CA VAL A 206 -8.36 -1.32 -3.81
C VAL A 206 -9.53 -2.15 -4.34
N PHE A 207 -9.32 -2.96 -5.39
CA PHE A 207 -10.37 -3.84 -5.92
C PHE A 207 -10.81 -4.91 -4.92
N ILE A 208 -9.86 -5.52 -4.20
CA ILE A 208 -10.17 -6.46 -3.12
C ILE A 208 -10.99 -5.78 -2.03
N LEU A 209 -10.56 -4.59 -1.58
CA LEU A 209 -11.27 -3.82 -0.55
C LEU A 209 -12.69 -3.47 -0.99
N TRP A 210 -12.89 -3.01 -2.23
CA TRP A 210 -14.22 -2.73 -2.77
C TRP A 210 -15.08 -3.99 -2.79
N PHE A 211 -14.58 -5.09 -3.34
CA PHE A 211 -15.30 -6.37 -3.37
C PHE A 211 -15.71 -6.83 -1.97
N CYS A 212 -14.80 -6.76 -1.01
CA CYS A 212 -15.06 -7.20 0.35
C CYS A 212 -16.00 -6.24 1.12
N TRP A 213 -16.08 -4.97 0.70
CA TRP A 213 -17.00 -3.99 1.29
C TRP A 213 -18.47 -4.35 1.13
N PHE A 214 -18.80 -5.16 0.12
CA PHE A 214 -20.13 -5.76 -0.01
C PHE A 214 -20.45 -6.70 1.15
N GLY A 215 -19.46 -7.45 1.65
CA GLY A 215 -19.59 -8.21 2.89
C GLY A 215 -19.60 -7.31 4.13
N PHE A 216 -18.75 -6.29 4.16
CA PHE A 216 -18.67 -5.35 5.29
C PHE A 216 -19.99 -4.61 5.53
N ASN A 217 -20.50 -3.92 4.51
CA ASN A 217 -21.77 -3.20 4.63
C ASN A 217 -22.94 -4.16 4.53
N GLY A 218 -22.98 -5.00 3.50
CA GLY A 218 -24.15 -5.85 3.23
C GLY A 218 -24.44 -6.85 4.33
N ALA A 219 -23.43 -7.53 4.88
CA ALA A 219 -23.64 -8.48 5.97
C ALA A 219 -23.96 -7.82 7.32
N SER A 220 -23.80 -6.50 7.43
CA SER A 220 -24.25 -5.74 8.60
C SER A 220 -25.77 -5.60 8.70
N THR A 221 -26.53 -6.06 7.70
CA THR A 221 -27.98 -6.33 7.89
C THR A 221 -28.24 -7.48 8.86
N VAL A 222 -27.23 -8.30 9.16
CA VAL A 222 -27.23 -9.44 10.09
C VAL A 222 -28.36 -10.46 9.87
N GLY A 223 -29.00 -10.44 8.70
CA GLY A 223 -30.06 -11.34 8.32
C GLY A 223 -30.49 -11.20 6.86
N MET A 224 -31.15 -12.26 6.37
CA MET A 224 -31.58 -12.49 4.99
C MET A 224 -32.85 -13.37 4.92
N ASP A 225 -33.63 -13.45 6.00
CA ASP A 225 -34.79 -14.34 6.10
C ASP A 225 -36.16 -13.64 6.00
N SER A 226 -36.17 -12.34 5.70
CA SER A 226 -37.40 -11.58 5.41
C SER A 226 -37.24 -10.68 4.18
N ASP A 227 -38.35 -10.34 3.54
CA ASP A 227 -38.37 -9.45 2.36
C ASP A 227 -37.79 -8.07 2.71
N GLU A 228 -38.00 -7.57 3.93
CA GLU A 228 -37.43 -6.32 4.42
C GLU A 228 -35.91 -6.38 4.51
N LEU A 229 -35.36 -7.46 5.08
CA LEU A 229 -33.90 -7.64 5.19
C LEU A 229 -33.25 -7.83 3.81
N ILE A 230 -33.88 -8.57 2.92
CA ILE A 230 -33.44 -8.76 1.53
C ILE A 230 -33.46 -7.42 0.78
N GLY A 231 -34.53 -6.63 0.93
CA GLY A 231 -34.65 -5.30 0.35
C GLY A 231 -33.59 -4.33 0.89
N SER A 232 -33.37 -4.33 2.21
CA SER A 232 -32.35 -3.52 2.86
C SER A 232 -30.94 -3.89 2.38
N ALA A 233 -30.59 -5.17 2.34
CA ALA A 233 -29.29 -5.61 1.87
C ALA A 233 -29.06 -5.23 0.40
N SER A 234 -30.09 -5.34 -0.45
CA SER A 234 -30.02 -4.93 -1.86
C SER A 234 -29.74 -3.43 -2.01
N LEU A 235 -30.42 -2.59 -1.20
CA LEU A 235 -30.17 -1.14 -1.15
C LEU A 235 -28.75 -0.85 -0.66
N VAL A 236 -28.31 -1.51 0.40
CA VAL A 236 -26.97 -1.35 0.98
C VAL A 236 -25.88 -1.65 -0.04
N PHE A 237 -26.00 -2.74 -0.79
CA PHE A 237 -25.07 -3.08 -1.88
C PHE A 237 -25.02 -1.98 -2.94
N PHE A 238 -26.19 -1.51 -3.37
CA PHE A 238 -26.29 -0.49 -4.41
C PHE A 238 -25.66 0.83 -3.95
N ASN A 239 -26.00 1.28 -2.74
CA ASN A 239 -25.46 2.50 -2.13
C ASN A 239 -23.94 2.41 -1.94
N THR A 240 -23.44 1.25 -1.49
CA THR A 240 -22.00 0.98 -1.31
C THR A 240 -21.24 1.18 -2.62
N ASN A 241 -21.72 0.54 -3.70
CA ASN A 241 -21.11 0.66 -5.02
C ASN A 241 -21.21 2.08 -5.60
N LEU A 242 -22.38 2.70 -5.47
CA LEU A 242 -22.65 4.01 -6.07
C LEU A 242 -21.79 5.10 -5.43
N ALA A 243 -21.67 5.13 -4.10
CA ALA A 243 -20.84 6.11 -3.40
C ALA A 243 -19.35 5.98 -3.78
N ALA A 244 -18.83 4.75 -3.85
CA ALA A 244 -17.46 4.46 -4.27
C ALA A 244 -17.19 4.95 -5.71
N ALA A 245 -18.09 4.62 -6.64
CA ALA A 245 -17.98 5.03 -8.04
C ALA A 245 -18.03 6.56 -8.20
N VAL A 246 -18.98 7.22 -7.53
CA VAL A 246 -19.11 8.68 -7.61
C VAL A 246 -17.91 9.38 -6.97
N ALA A 247 -17.40 8.92 -5.83
CA ALA A 247 -16.20 9.49 -5.21
C ALA A 247 -14.97 9.37 -6.13
N THR A 248 -14.81 8.21 -6.76
CA THR A 248 -13.73 7.92 -7.73
C THR A 248 -13.80 8.87 -8.93
N LEU A 249 -14.95 8.96 -9.59
CA LEU A 249 -15.15 9.82 -10.75
C LEU A 249 -14.97 11.30 -10.40
N THR A 250 -15.54 11.73 -9.27
CA THR A 250 -15.40 13.10 -8.76
C THR A 250 -13.93 13.47 -8.61
N THR A 251 -13.16 12.61 -7.96
CA THR A 251 -11.73 12.85 -7.71
C THR A 251 -10.91 12.84 -8.98
N MET A 252 -11.16 11.87 -9.87
CA MET A 252 -10.47 11.79 -11.15
C MET A 252 -10.71 13.07 -11.98
N ILE A 253 -11.96 13.51 -12.10
CA ILE A 253 -12.32 14.74 -12.81
C ILE A 253 -11.68 15.95 -12.12
N PHE A 254 -11.80 16.06 -10.80
CA PHE A 254 -11.26 17.19 -10.05
C PHE A 254 -9.73 17.30 -10.18
N THR A 255 -9.01 16.18 -10.05
CA THR A 255 -7.54 16.16 -10.22
C THR A 255 -7.14 16.46 -11.65
N TRP A 256 -7.91 16.00 -12.64
CA TRP A 256 -7.67 16.34 -14.05
C TRP A 256 -7.83 17.84 -14.30
N LEU A 257 -8.91 18.45 -13.82
CA LEU A 257 -9.15 19.89 -13.97
C LEU A 257 -8.09 20.73 -13.23
N ARG A 258 -7.69 20.31 -12.03
CA ARG A 258 -6.78 21.08 -11.16
C ARG A 258 -5.30 20.90 -11.52
N TYR A 259 -4.87 19.68 -11.87
CA TYR A 259 -3.46 19.34 -12.11
C TYR A 259 -3.15 19.05 -13.59
N GLY A 260 -4.15 19.13 -14.48
CA GLY A 260 -4.03 18.90 -15.92
C GLY A 260 -4.00 17.42 -16.33
N LYS A 261 -3.98 16.48 -15.39
CA LYS A 261 -3.99 15.03 -15.60
C LYS A 261 -4.69 14.32 -14.44
N PRO A 262 -5.34 13.16 -14.67
CA PRO A 262 -5.93 12.38 -13.59
C PRO A 262 -4.84 11.78 -12.69
N ASP A 263 -4.96 11.94 -11.37
CA ASP A 263 -4.03 11.35 -10.40
C ASP A 263 -4.50 9.95 -10.00
N VAL A 264 -3.73 8.92 -10.37
CA VAL A 264 -4.05 7.51 -10.13
C VAL A 264 -4.15 7.19 -8.64
N SER A 265 -3.19 7.64 -7.85
CA SER A 265 -3.12 7.31 -6.42
C SER A 265 -4.23 7.99 -5.63
N MET A 266 -4.55 9.24 -5.97
CA MET A 266 -5.65 9.97 -5.37
C MET A 266 -7.01 9.37 -5.77
N THR A 267 -7.15 8.91 -7.02
CA THR A 267 -8.37 8.23 -7.51
C THR A 267 -8.60 6.90 -6.79
N PHE A 268 -7.55 6.13 -6.52
CA PHE A 268 -7.60 4.93 -5.68
C PHE A 268 -8.04 5.23 -4.24
N ASN A 269 -7.45 6.26 -3.61
CA ASN A 269 -7.89 6.69 -2.28
C ASN A 269 -9.34 7.17 -2.27
N ALA A 270 -9.81 7.78 -3.36
CA ALA A 270 -11.19 8.24 -3.48
C ALA A 270 -12.22 7.11 -3.54
N ALA A 271 -11.89 5.99 -4.21
CA ALA A 271 -12.72 4.80 -4.19
C ALA A 271 -12.93 4.33 -2.73
N LEU A 272 -11.84 4.23 -1.97
CA LEU A 272 -11.90 3.86 -0.55
C LEU A 272 -12.62 4.92 0.30
N ALA A 273 -12.41 6.21 0.05
CA ALA A 273 -13.09 7.28 0.77
C ALA A 273 -14.62 7.27 0.56
N GLY A 274 -15.08 6.95 -0.66
CA GLY A 274 -16.51 6.78 -0.95
C GLY A 274 -17.11 5.58 -0.21
N LEU A 275 -16.39 4.45 -0.18
CA LEU A 275 -16.77 3.26 0.57
C LEU A 275 -16.83 3.53 2.09
N VAL A 276 -15.80 4.18 2.64
CA VAL A 276 -15.78 4.60 4.06
C VAL A 276 -16.94 5.54 4.38
N GLY A 277 -17.15 6.57 3.56
CA GLY A 277 -18.15 7.60 3.82
C GLY A 277 -19.58 7.09 3.80
N ILE A 278 -19.90 6.09 2.97
CA ILE A 278 -21.27 5.54 2.91
C ILE A 278 -21.55 4.50 4.00
N THR A 279 -20.52 3.99 4.68
CA THR A 279 -20.62 2.86 5.62
C THR A 279 -21.59 3.09 6.80
N ALA A 280 -21.72 4.33 7.29
CA ALA A 280 -22.64 4.66 8.39
C ALA A 280 -24.11 4.72 7.97
N GLY A 281 -24.38 5.09 6.72
CA GLY A 281 -25.73 5.42 6.25
C GLY A 281 -26.17 4.61 5.04
N CYS A 282 -25.47 3.54 4.68
CA CYS A 282 -25.76 2.76 3.47
C CYS A 282 -27.13 2.08 3.51
N ASP A 283 -27.72 1.87 4.69
CA ASP A 283 -29.10 1.44 4.91
C ASP A 283 -30.10 2.62 5.02
N ALA A 284 -29.65 3.77 5.53
CA ALA A 284 -30.49 4.90 5.92
C ALA A 284 -30.79 5.89 4.78
N VAL A 285 -29.91 5.96 3.77
CA VAL A 285 -30.04 6.90 2.65
C VAL A 285 -30.56 6.19 1.39
N ASN A 286 -31.23 6.95 0.52
CA ASN A 286 -31.54 6.46 -0.83
C ASN A 286 -30.31 6.58 -1.77
N PRO A 287 -30.36 6.00 -2.99
CA PRO A 287 -29.22 6.07 -3.90
C PRO A 287 -28.77 7.48 -4.28
N PHE A 288 -29.70 8.44 -4.32
CA PHE A 288 -29.35 9.83 -4.55
C PHE A 288 -28.50 10.41 -3.40
N GLY A 289 -28.89 10.15 -2.14
CA GLY A 289 -28.09 10.48 -0.96
C GLY A 289 -26.73 9.79 -0.96
N ALA A 290 -26.66 8.51 -1.34
CA ALA A 290 -25.39 7.79 -1.45
C ALA A 290 -24.44 8.41 -2.49
N ALA A 291 -24.97 8.81 -3.66
CA ALA A 291 -24.20 9.53 -4.67
C ALA A 291 -23.67 10.87 -4.14
N LEU A 292 -24.48 11.64 -3.40
CA LEU A 292 -24.05 12.90 -2.80
C LEU A 292 -22.98 12.72 -1.71
N ILE A 293 -23.08 11.67 -0.89
CA ILE A 293 -22.03 11.31 0.08
C ILE A 293 -20.72 10.96 -0.65
N GLY A 294 -20.81 10.16 -1.73
CA GLY A 294 -19.66 9.86 -2.59
C GLY A 294 -19.03 11.11 -3.20
N LEU A 295 -19.85 12.03 -3.73
CA LEU A 295 -19.41 13.31 -4.28
C LEU A 295 -18.67 14.14 -3.24
N ALA A 296 -19.24 14.28 -2.03
CA ALA A 296 -18.63 15.02 -0.93
C ALA A 296 -17.28 14.39 -0.51
N CYS A 297 -17.22 13.08 -0.34
CA CYS A 297 -15.98 12.37 0.02
C CYS A 297 -14.92 12.49 -1.08
N GLY A 298 -15.31 12.44 -2.36
CA GLY A 298 -14.40 12.61 -3.50
C GLY A 298 -13.79 14.01 -3.60
N PHE A 299 -14.49 15.06 -3.18
CA PHE A 299 -13.86 16.38 -3.05
C PHE A 299 -12.98 16.47 -1.81
N VAL A 300 -13.51 16.05 -0.65
CA VAL A 300 -12.85 16.23 0.64
C VAL A 300 -11.55 15.45 0.72
N ILE A 301 -11.45 14.26 0.13
CA ILE A 301 -10.25 13.43 0.19
C ILE A 301 -9.02 14.15 -0.36
N VAL A 302 -9.15 14.90 -1.46
CA VAL A 302 -8.02 15.62 -2.06
C VAL A 302 -7.52 16.72 -1.14
N PHE A 303 -8.44 17.52 -0.59
CA PHE A 303 -8.09 18.60 0.33
C PHE A 303 -7.57 18.09 1.67
N ALA A 304 -8.11 16.98 2.17
CA ALA A 304 -7.67 16.37 3.42
C ALA A 304 -6.23 15.86 3.31
N VAL A 305 -5.88 15.13 2.23
CA VAL A 305 -4.51 14.68 2.00
C VAL A 305 -3.55 15.86 1.89
N GLU A 306 -3.92 16.88 1.10
CA GLU A 306 -3.11 18.09 0.98
C GLU A 306 -2.96 18.84 2.30
N PHE A 307 -4.01 18.92 3.12
CA PHE A 307 -3.99 19.59 4.41
C PHE A 307 -3.02 18.90 5.37
N PHE A 308 -3.12 17.59 5.54
CA PHE A 308 -2.21 16.87 6.44
C PHE A 308 -0.76 16.93 5.96
N ASP A 309 -0.50 16.76 4.67
CA ASP A 309 0.88 16.77 4.15
C ASP A 309 1.48 18.18 4.09
N LYS A 310 0.74 19.16 3.56
CA LYS A 310 1.27 20.50 3.25
C LYS A 310 1.18 21.45 4.44
N VAL A 311 0.13 21.35 5.25
CA VAL A 311 -0.17 22.29 6.35
C VAL A 311 0.23 21.72 7.70
N VAL A 312 -0.32 20.55 8.07
CA VAL A 312 -0.08 19.95 9.39
C VAL A 312 1.29 19.26 9.48
N LYS A 313 1.92 18.96 8.34
CA LYS A 313 3.21 18.26 8.22
C LYS A 313 3.19 16.86 8.83
N ILE A 314 2.09 16.14 8.62
CA ILE A 314 1.94 14.74 8.98
C ILE A 314 2.13 13.89 7.73
N ASP A 315 3.13 13.02 7.79
CA ASP A 315 3.44 12.08 6.71
C ASP A 315 2.61 10.81 6.86
N ASP A 316 1.65 10.66 5.96
CA ASP A 316 0.78 9.51 5.82
C ASP A 316 1.06 8.84 4.45
N PRO A 317 1.85 7.75 4.42
CA PRO A 317 2.27 7.08 3.19
C PRO A 317 1.10 6.67 2.29
N VAL A 318 -0.01 6.21 2.87
CA VAL A 318 -1.13 5.63 2.11
C VAL A 318 -2.35 6.55 2.06
N GLY A 319 -2.40 7.59 2.89
CA GLY A 319 -3.55 8.50 3.01
C GLY A 319 -4.65 7.97 3.92
N ALA A 320 -4.34 7.02 4.80
CA ALA A 320 -5.28 6.36 5.69
C ALA A 320 -6.01 7.34 6.62
N ILE A 321 -5.35 8.40 7.10
CA ILE A 321 -5.97 9.43 7.94
C ILE A 321 -7.10 10.12 7.19
N SER A 322 -6.88 10.45 5.92
CA SER A 322 -7.87 11.18 5.12
C SER A 322 -9.00 10.27 4.67
N VAL A 323 -8.69 9.05 4.24
CA VAL A 323 -9.69 8.04 3.83
C VAL A 323 -10.55 7.62 5.01
N HIS A 324 -9.96 7.26 6.14
CA HIS A 324 -10.69 6.64 7.24
C HIS A 324 -11.12 7.63 8.32
N GLY A 325 -10.21 8.51 8.75
CA GLY A 325 -10.50 9.51 9.78
C GLY A 325 -11.47 10.58 9.28
N VAL A 326 -11.10 11.27 8.19
CA VAL A 326 -11.90 12.40 7.68
C VAL A 326 -13.18 11.92 6.99
N CYS A 327 -13.09 11.04 6.00
CA CYS A 327 -14.29 10.58 5.29
C CYS A 327 -15.19 9.68 6.17
N GLY A 328 -14.64 8.97 7.16
CA GLY A 328 -15.45 8.25 8.17
C GLY A 328 -16.27 9.21 9.03
N SER A 329 -15.63 10.25 9.57
CA SER A 329 -16.33 11.31 10.32
C SER A 329 -17.41 11.98 9.46
N LEU A 330 -17.04 12.36 8.23
CA LEU A 330 -17.93 13.03 7.30
C LEU A 330 -19.14 12.16 6.94
N GLY A 331 -18.93 10.88 6.66
CA GLY A 331 -19.99 9.92 6.33
C GLY A 331 -21.07 9.83 7.40
N THR A 332 -20.66 9.67 8.66
CA THR A 332 -21.59 9.63 9.80
C THR A 332 -22.36 10.95 9.97
N ILE A 333 -21.70 12.10 9.79
CA ILE A 333 -22.36 13.42 9.87
C ILE A 333 -23.37 13.59 8.73
N LEU A 334 -22.99 13.23 7.50
CA LEU A 334 -23.86 13.32 6.33
C LEU A 334 -25.05 12.38 6.41
N THR A 335 -24.93 11.25 7.10
CA THR A 335 -26.06 10.35 7.41
C THR A 335 -27.15 11.10 8.19
N GLY A 336 -26.76 11.93 9.17
CA GLY A 336 -27.70 12.79 9.91
C GLY A 336 -28.41 13.84 9.06
N LEU A 337 -27.91 14.13 7.85
CA LEU A 337 -28.54 15.04 6.89
C LEU A 337 -29.43 14.29 5.90
N PHE A 338 -28.95 13.17 5.35
CA PHE A 338 -29.55 12.47 4.21
C PHE A 338 -30.40 11.25 4.56
N ALA A 339 -30.49 10.87 5.83
CA ALA A 339 -31.35 9.76 6.26
C ALA A 339 -32.81 10.00 5.86
N THR A 340 -33.42 9.01 5.22
CA THR A 340 -34.75 9.12 4.61
C THR A 340 -35.91 8.97 5.60
N GLY A 341 -35.64 8.43 6.79
CA GLY A 341 -36.66 8.09 7.76
C GLY A 341 -37.14 6.63 7.74
N VAL A 342 -36.53 5.77 6.91
CA VAL A 342 -36.95 4.37 6.75
C VAL A 342 -36.35 3.46 7.83
N SER A 343 -35.02 3.36 7.91
CA SER A 343 -34.33 2.55 8.94
C SER A 343 -33.94 3.34 10.20
N THR A 344 -34.01 4.68 10.13
CA THR A 344 -33.55 5.63 11.15
C THR A 344 -34.50 6.81 11.22
N PRO A 345 -34.40 7.70 12.23
CA PRO A 345 -35.06 9.00 12.18
C PRO A 345 -34.69 9.78 10.92
N LYS A 346 -35.61 10.62 10.44
CA LYS A 346 -35.37 11.48 9.27
C LYS A 346 -34.17 12.40 9.52
N GLY A 347 -33.33 12.54 8.50
CA GLY A 347 -32.27 13.54 8.48
C GLY A 347 -32.82 14.95 8.26
N VAL A 348 -31.96 15.95 8.42
CA VAL A 348 -32.32 17.37 8.29
C VAL A 348 -32.98 17.66 6.92
N PHE A 349 -32.43 17.12 5.83
CA PHE A 349 -32.94 17.38 4.48
C PHE A 349 -34.24 16.64 4.13
N TYR A 350 -34.66 15.71 4.99
CA TYR A 350 -35.94 15.01 4.89
C TYR A 350 -36.96 15.52 5.91
N GLY A 351 -36.66 16.63 6.61
CA GLY A 351 -37.57 17.28 7.55
C GLY A 351 -37.55 16.72 8.98
N GLY A 352 -36.50 15.98 9.37
CA GLY A 352 -36.38 15.42 10.72
C GLY A 352 -35.84 16.37 11.79
N GLY A 353 -35.56 17.63 11.45
CA GLY A 353 -34.95 18.61 12.36
C GLY A 353 -33.50 18.28 12.71
N PHE A 354 -32.95 18.96 13.71
CA PHE A 354 -31.52 18.86 14.08
C PHE A 354 -31.21 17.81 15.14
N SER A 355 -32.20 17.12 15.70
CA SER A 355 -31.96 16.16 16.80
C SER A 355 -31.09 15.00 16.35
N PHE A 356 -31.49 14.26 15.31
CA PHE A 356 -30.72 13.12 14.81
C PHE A 356 -29.34 13.54 14.31
N PHE A 357 -29.27 14.63 13.53
CA PHE A 357 -27.99 15.22 13.12
C PHE A 357 -27.08 15.58 14.31
N GLY A 358 -27.64 16.17 15.37
CA GLY A 358 -26.91 16.50 16.59
C GLY A 358 -26.35 15.27 17.28
N VAL A 359 -27.10 14.16 17.34
CA VAL A 359 -26.64 12.87 17.87
C VAL A 359 -25.50 12.31 17.01
N GLN A 360 -25.60 12.36 15.68
CA GLN A 360 -24.52 11.94 14.77
C GLN A 360 -23.22 12.73 15.02
N VAL A 361 -23.31 14.06 15.14
CA VAL A 361 -22.16 14.91 15.44
C VAL A 361 -21.59 14.61 16.82
N LEU A 362 -22.44 14.44 17.84
CA LEU A 362 -22.01 14.09 19.19
C LEU A 362 -21.27 12.76 19.22
N GLY A 363 -21.78 11.71 18.55
CA GLY A 363 -21.13 10.40 18.51
C GLY A 363 -19.77 10.43 17.83
N VAL A 364 -19.64 11.17 16.74
CA VAL A 364 -18.34 11.43 16.07
C VAL A 364 -17.37 12.11 17.04
N LEU A 365 -17.76 13.22 17.66
CA LEU A 365 -16.88 13.98 18.54
C LEU A 365 -16.49 13.21 19.81
N ALA A 366 -17.44 12.50 20.43
CA ALA A 366 -17.18 11.70 21.61
C ALA A 366 -16.22 10.54 21.31
N THR A 367 -16.41 9.86 20.17
CA THR A 367 -15.55 8.76 19.76
C THR A 367 -14.15 9.24 19.36
N ILE A 368 -14.03 10.42 18.72
CA ILE A 368 -12.73 11.08 18.49
C ILE A 368 -12.05 11.38 19.82
N ALA A 369 -12.77 11.98 20.78
CA ALA A 369 -12.20 12.37 22.06
C ALA A 369 -11.68 11.16 22.85
N TRP A 370 -12.46 10.07 22.90
CA TRP A 370 -12.03 8.80 23.47
C TRP A 370 -10.78 8.26 22.79
N THR A 371 -10.88 8.04 21.47
CA THR A 371 -9.84 7.38 20.70
C THR A 371 -8.54 8.18 20.78
N ALA A 372 -8.59 9.49 20.55
CA ALA A 372 -7.43 10.38 20.58
C ALA A 372 -6.78 10.42 21.97
N SER A 373 -7.57 10.44 23.05
CA SER A 373 -7.03 10.48 24.42
C SER A 373 -6.29 9.19 24.75
N VAL A 374 -6.93 8.05 24.51
CA VAL A 374 -6.40 6.75 24.89
C VAL A 374 -5.20 6.38 24.02
N ILE A 375 -5.29 6.56 22.70
CA ILE A 375 -4.19 6.22 21.80
C ILE A 375 -2.96 7.11 22.01
N THR A 376 -3.16 8.38 22.41
CA THR A 376 -2.05 9.26 22.80
C THR A 376 -1.29 8.68 23.99
N VAL A 377 -2.00 8.23 25.03
CA VAL A 377 -1.38 7.60 26.19
C VAL A 377 -0.63 6.33 25.79
N VAL A 378 -1.25 5.45 25.00
CA VAL A 378 -0.63 4.20 24.52
C VAL A 378 0.66 4.47 23.74
N PHE A 379 0.63 5.36 22.73
CA PHE A 379 1.84 5.66 21.96
C PHE A 379 2.92 6.36 22.78
N LEU A 380 2.56 7.21 23.75
CA LEU A 380 3.55 7.83 24.63
C LEU A 380 4.20 6.81 25.57
N ILE A 381 3.44 5.82 26.06
CA ILE A 381 3.99 4.70 26.84
C ILE A 381 4.95 3.88 25.99
N ILE A 382 4.52 3.45 24.80
CA ILE A 382 5.38 2.69 23.86
C ILE A 382 6.65 3.47 23.53
N LYS A 383 6.51 4.75 23.20
CA LYS A 383 7.64 5.64 22.87
C LYS A 383 8.65 5.75 24.00
N LYS A 384 8.19 5.79 25.26
CA LYS A 384 9.07 5.86 26.44
C LYS A 384 9.66 4.51 26.85
N ALA A 385 8.93 3.41 26.65
CA ALA A 385 9.34 2.08 27.09
C ALA A 385 10.35 1.42 26.14
N ILE A 386 10.01 1.33 24.85
CA ILE A 386 10.82 0.60 23.84
C ILE A 386 11.19 1.44 22.60
N GLY A 387 10.62 2.64 22.51
CA GLY A 387 10.72 3.50 21.33
C GLY A 387 9.68 3.16 20.26
N LEU A 388 9.10 4.19 19.63
CA LEU A 388 8.06 4.04 18.61
C LEU A 388 8.63 3.99 17.18
N ARG A 389 9.72 4.73 16.94
CA ARG A 389 10.35 4.89 15.63
C ARG A 389 11.58 4.00 15.52
N ALA A 390 11.79 3.40 14.36
CA ALA A 390 13.04 2.73 14.01
C ALA A 390 14.21 3.74 13.96
N ASP A 391 15.44 3.24 14.06
CA ASP A 391 16.62 4.09 13.97
C ASP A 391 16.76 4.66 12.56
N ALA A 392 17.37 5.85 12.44
CA ALA A 392 17.44 6.54 11.14
C ALA A 392 18.21 5.73 10.09
N ALA A 393 19.23 4.97 10.50
CA ALA A 393 19.98 4.08 9.61
C ALA A 393 19.10 2.95 9.08
N ASP A 394 18.31 2.32 9.95
CA ASP A 394 17.37 1.24 9.59
C ASP A 394 16.27 1.74 8.66
N GLU A 395 15.73 2.93 8.91
CA GLU A 395 14.73 3.55 8.03
C GLU A 395 15.29 3.86 6.63
N VAL A 396 16.56 4.28 6.54
CA VAL A 396 17.24 4.52 5.26
C VAL A 396 17.56 3.21 4.56
N MET A 397 17.95 2.16 5.29
CA MET A 397 18.20 0.83 4.74
C MET A 397 16.91 0.15 4.24
N GLY A 398 15.82 0.26 5.00
CA GLY A 398 14.57 -0.46 4.80
C GLY A 398 14.31 -1.46 5.93
N LEU A 399 13.10 -1.44 6.47
CA LEU A 399 12.74 -2.25 7.64
C LEU A 399 12.63 -3.74 7.33
N ASP A 400 12.57 -4.13 6.05
CA ASP A 400 12.64 -5.53 5.65
C ASP A 400 13.98 -6.14 6.09
N ARG A 401 15.10 -5.44 5.84
CA ARG A 401 16.43 -5.92 6.21
C ARG A 401 16.67 -5.81 7.71
N SER A 402 16.36 -4.67 8.31
CA SER A 402 16.73 -4.40 9.71
C SER A 402 15.85 -5.12 10.74
N GLU A 403 14.54 -5.29 10.47
CA GLU A 403 13.62 -5.90 11.44
C GLU A 403 13.25 -7.35 11.12
N HIS A 404 13.31 -7.74 9.84
CA HIS A 404 12.86 -9.08 9.40
C HIS A 404 13.98 -9.94 8.82
N GLY A 405 15.21 -9.41 8.72
CA GLY A 405 16.33 -10.11 8.06
C GLY A 405 16.05 -10.42 6.58
N LEU A 406 15.08 -9.75 5.98
CA LEU A 406 14.61 -9.99 4.63
C LEU A 406 15.39 -9.08 3.67
N LEU A 407 16.26 -9.67 2.85
CA LEU A 407 17.02 -8.93 1.82
C LEU A 407 16.10 -8.19 0.86
N THR A 408 15.03 -8.85 0.42
CA THR A 408 13.98 -8.28 -0.42
C THR A 408 12.71 -9.13 -0.36
N ALA A 409 11.54 -8.49 -0.45
CA ALA A 409 10.27 -9.17 -0.68
C ALA A 409 10.09 -9.67 -2.13
N TYR A 410 11.07 -9.41 -3.03
CA TYR A 410 11.00 -9.66 -4.47
C TYR A 410 12.12 -10.60 -4.94
N SER A 411 12.31 -11.73 -4.26
CA SER A 411 13.34 -12.71 -4.62
C SER A 411 13.28 -13.06 -6.10
N GLY A 412 14.43 -12.97 -6.80
CA GLY A 412 14.56 -13.25 -8.23
C GLY A 412 13.98 -12.20 -9.19
N PHE A 413 13.31 -11.15 -8.69
CA PHE A 413 12.68 -10.10 -9.51
C PHE A 413 13.32 -8.71 -9.33
N ALA A 414 13.82 -8.41 -8.12
CA ALA A 414 14.64 -7.24 -7.87
C ALA A 414 16.12 -7.57 -8.10
N ILE A 415 16.76 -6.91 -9.07
CA ILE A 415 18.22 -6.95 -9.25
C ILE A 415 18.82 -6.12 -8.12
N LEU A 416 19.02 -6.75 -6.96
CA LEU A 416 19.89 -6.22 -5.92
C LEU A 416 21.32 -6.67 -6.23
N PRO A 417 22.36 -5.88 -5.88
CA PRO A 417 23.69 -6.44 -5.74
C PRO A 417 23.59 -7.63 -4.79
N GLU A 418 24.04 -8.81 -5.19
CA GLU A 418 24.11 -9.96 -4.28
C GLU A 418 25.04 -9.61 -3.12
N GLU A 419 24.47 -9.17 -2.00
CA GLU A 419 25.12 -9.22 -0.70
C GLU A 419 24.49 -10.36 0.10
N GLY A 420 25.15 -11.52 0.08
CA GLY A 420 24.92 -12.58 1.05
C GLY A 420 23.94 -13.67 0.63
N TYR A 421 24.26 -14.40 -0.44
CA TYR A 421 24.30 -15.85 -0.26
C TYR A 421 25.53 -16.12 0.60
N ASP A 422 25.33 -16.24 1.91
CA ASP A 422 26.26 -17.04 2.68
C ASP A 422 26.06 -18.45 2.15
N ALA A 423 26.96 -18.89 1.26
CA ALA A 423 27.13 -20.29 0.96
C ALA A 423 27.46 -20.94 2.30
N GLY A 424 26.40 -21.38 3.00
CA GLY A 424 26.47 -21.83 4.38
C GLY A 424 27.66 -22.74 4.54
N ALA A 425 28.55 -22.38 5.47
CA ALA A 425 29.71 -23.15 5.88
C ALA A 425 30.26 -24.04 4.77
N VAL A 426 31.15 -23.47 3.93
CA VAL A 426 32.18 -24.31 3.34
C VAL A 426 32.91 -24.93 4.53
N ILE A 427 32.48 -26.12 4.96
CA ILE A 427 33.38 -27.12 5.51
C ILE A 427 34.55 -27.05 4.54
N PRO A 428 35.75 -26.64 4.95
CA PRO A 428 36.87 -26.60 4.03
C PRO A 428 36.93 -28.01 3.48
N ALA A 429 36.57 -28.16 2.20
CA ALA A 429 36.79 -29.40 1.49
C ALA A 429 38.27 -29.71 1.77
N PRO A 430 38.58 -30.90 2.32
CA PRO A 430 39.97 -31.23 2.64
C PRO A 430 40.74 -30.92 1.39
N ALA A 431 41.73 -30.01 1.50
CA ALA A 431 42.39 -29.39 0.37
C ALA A 431 42.64 -30.45 -0.69
N VAL A 432 41.79 -30.47 -1.71
CA VAL A 432 42.00 -31.36 -2.84
C VAL A 432 43.19 -30.69 -3.50
N ALA A 433 44.35 -31.31 -3.33
CA ALA A 433 45.59 -30.90 -3.95
C ALA A 433 45.25 -30.48 -5.37
N ALA A 434 45.72 -29.29 -5.76
CA ALA A 434 45.62 -28.80 -7.12
C ALA A 434 45.83 -29.99 -8.06
N ALA A 435 44.80 -30.35 -8.82
CA ALA A 435 44.93 -31.41 -9.81
C ALA A 435 46.14 -31.02 -10.67
N PRO A 436 47.12 -31.92 -10.82
CA PRO A 436 48.29 -31.60 -11.62
C PRO A 436 47.80 -31.23 -13.01
N VAL A 437 48.28 -30.08 -13.50
CA VAL A 437 48.08 -29.61 -14.86
C VAL A 437 48.84 -30.57 -15.79
N THR A 438 48.26 -31.74 -16.00
CA THR A 438 48.68 -32.81 -16.90
C THR A 438 47.37 -33.42 -17.40
N GLU A 439 46.81 -33.06 -18.54
CA GLU A 439 47.37 -32.63 -19.81
C GLU A 439 46.70 -31.31 -20.24
N ALA A 440 47.36 -30.19 -20.00
CA ALA A 440 47.07 -29.01 -20.80
C ALA A 440 47.55 -29.30 -22.22
N VAL A 441 46.63 -29.28 -23.20
CA VAL A 441 47.02 -29.01 -24.59
C VAL A 441 47.90 -27.75 -24.50
N PRO A 442 49.12 -27.75 -25.05
CA PRO A 442 50.06 -26.67 -24.82
C PRO A 442 49.49 -25.40 -25.46
N VAL A 443 48.84 -24.57 -24.63
CA VAL A 443 48.55 -23.18 -24.98
C VAL A 443 49.90 -22.49 -24.91
N ALA A 444 50.55 -22.37 -26.06
CA ALA A 444 51.73 -21.53 -26.22
C ALA A 444 51.29 -20.10 -25.90
N ALA A 445 51.50 -19.69 -24.65
CA ALA A 445 51.35 -18.31 -24.22
C ALA A 445 52.41 -17.47 -24.94
N LYS A 446 52.08 -16.97 -26.13
CA LYS A 446 52.77 -15.84 -26.72
C LYS A 446 52.28 -14.59 -26.01
N LYS A 447 53.10 -14.06 -25.11
CA LYS A 447 53.00 -12.65 -24.69
C LYS A 447 53.01 -11.78 -25.95
N ALA A 448 51.92 -11.06 -26.20
CA ALA A 448 51.89 -10.05 -27.24
C ALA A 448 52.72 -8.84 -26.77
N GLU A 449 53.95 -8.71 -27.26
CA GLU A 449 54.59 -7.40 -27.33
C GLU A 449 53.80 -6.55 -28.33
N LYS A 450 53.47 -5.29 -27.96
CA LYS A 450 52.85 -4.32 -28.87
C LYS A 450 53.80 -4.05 -30.04
N ALA A 451 53.64 -4.80 -31.13
CA ALA A 451 54.24 -4.46 -32.41
C ALA A 451 53.60 -3.17 -32.94
N GLU A 452 54.41 -2.26 -33.50
CA GLU A 452 53.91 -1.14 -34.29
C GLU A 452 53.04 -1.71 -35.43
N GLY A 453 51.72 -1.49 -35.36
CA GLY A 453 50.73 -2.06 -36.27
C GLY A 453 49.74 -3.08 -35.67
N ALA A 454 49.76 -3.34 -34.35
CA ALA A 454 48.81 -4.25 -33.70
C ALA A 454 47.34 -3.75 -33.80
N PRO A 455 46.35 -4.65 -33.99
CA PRO A 455 44.93 -4.27 -34.11
C PRO A 455 44.43 -3.63 -32.82
N THR A 456 43.92 -2.40 -32.90
CA THR A 456 43.33 -1.66 -31.78
C THR A 456 41.93 -2.19 -31.46
N TYR A 457 41.73 -2.65 -30.23
CA TYR A 457 40.41 -3.03 -29.73
C TYR A 457 39.71 -1.80 -29.18
N THR A 458 38.48 -1.55 -29.62
CA THR A 458 37.74 -0.37 -29.20
C THR A 458 36.38 -0.76 -28.64
N ARG A 459 36.07 -0.30 -27.43
CA ARG A 459 34.72 -0.37 -26.86
C ARG A 459 33.92 0.83 -27.31
N VAL A 460 32.82 0.56 -28.00
CA VAL A 460 31.77 1.52 -28.35
C VAL A 460 30.61 1.30 -27.39
N GLN A 461 30.41 2.25 -26.48
CA GLN A 461 29.31 2.25 -25.53
C GLN A 461 28.22 3.20 -26.03
N ILE A 462 27.04 2.66 -26.30
CA ILE A 462 25.90 3.40 -26.84
C ILE A 462 24.81 3.47 -25.77
N ILE A 463 24.43 4.68 -25.37
CA ILE A 463 23.28 4.90 -24.50
C ILE A 463 22.12 5.41 -25.35
N CYS A 464 21.03 4.66 -25.43
CA CYS A 464 19.86 5.00 -26.24
C CYS A 464 18.53 4.72 -25.51
N ARG A 465 17.41 5.01 -26.18
CA ARG A 465 16.06 4.69 -25.69
C ARG A 465 15.81 3.17 -25.77
N PRO A 466 15.07 2.55 -24.82
CA PRO A 466 14.75 1.13 -24.88
C PRO A 466 14.03 0.70 -26.16
N ALA A 467 13.11 1.55 -26.66
CA ALA A 467 12.37 1.27 -27.90
C ALA A 467 13.26 1.19 -29.16
N SER A 468 14.47 1.77 -29.12
CA SER A 468 15.41 1.78 -30.24
C SER A 468 16.34 0.57 -30.26
N LEU A 469 16.32 -0.28 -29.22
CA LEU A 469 17.24 -1.40 -29.08
C LEU A 469 17.11 -2.42 -30.21
N GLU A 470 15.90 -2.82 -30.60
CA GLU A 470 15.70 -3.81 -31.67
C GLU A 470 16.17 -3.28 -33.03
N SER A 471 15.89 -2.02 -33.33
CA SER A 471 16.38 -1.38 -34.55
C SER A 471 17.92 -1.28 -34.55
N LEU A 472 18.51 -0.91 -33.41
CA LEU A 472 19.96 -0.85 -33.24
C LEU A 472 20.60 -2.23 -33.40
N LYS A 473 20.05 -3.27 -32.75
CA LYS A 473 20.51 -4.65 -32.86
C LYS A 473 20.49 -5.15 -34.29
N LYS A 474 19.39 -4.92 -35.01
CA LYS A 474 19.26 -5.31 -36.43
C LYS A 474 20.30 -4.61 -37.31
N ALA A 475 20.54 -3.33 -37.08
CA ALA A 475 21.52 -2.55 -37.83
C ALA A 475 22.96 -2.98 -37.53
N MET A 476 23.29 -3.22 -36.25
CA MET A 476 24.60 -3.73 -35.83
C MET A 476 24.89 -5.12 -36.43
N ASN A 477 23.92 -6.03 -36.43
CA ASN A 477 24.06 -7.32 -37.10
C ASN A 477 24.32 -7.16 -38.62
N GLY A 478 23.72 -6.15 -39.26
CA GLY A 478 23.88 -5.88 -40.69
C GLY A 478 25.30 -5.46 -41.10
N ILE A 479 26.09 -4.93 -40.16
CA ILE A 479 27.50 -4.57 -40.36
C ILE A 479 28.47 -5.60 -39.75
N GLY A 480 27.98 -6.81 -39.43
CA GLY A 480 28.81 -7.91 -38.94
C GLY A 480 29.11 -7.88 -37.44
N ILE A 481 28.42 -7.07 -36.64
CA ILE A 481 28.53 -7.10 -35.17
C ILE A 481 27.58 -8.15 -34.61
N THR A 482 28.13 -9.29 -34.18
CA THR A 482 27.36 -10.43 -33.65
C THR A 482 27.33 -10.50 -32.13
N GLY A 483 28.25 -9.79 -31.45
CA GLY A 483 28.35 -9.73 -29.99
C GLY A 483 28.07 -8.33 -29.45
N MET A 484 27.12 -8.21 -28.52
CA MET A 484 26.87 -6.99 -27.76
C MET A 484 26.41 -7.33 -26.34
N THR A 485 26.82 -6.52 -25.37
CA THR A 485 26.31 -6.59 -24.00
C THR A 485 25.30 -5.48 -23.79
N VAL A 486 24.12 -5.81 -23.26
CA VAL A 486 23.04 -4.85 -23.05
C VAL A 486 22.77 -4.74 -21.56
N THR A 487 22.77 -3.51 -21.04
CA THR A 487 22.49 -3.20 -19.63
C THR A 487 21.39 -2.14 -19.56
N ASN A 488 20.36 -2.39 -18.75
CA ASN A 488 19.36 -1.37 -18.44
C ASN A 488 19.96 -0.34 -17.47
N VAL A 489 19.90 0.93 -17.85
CA VAL A 489 20.47 2.04 -17.07
C VAL A 489 19.45 3.17 -16.91
N MET A 490 19.66 4.03 -15.92
CA MET A 490 18.80 5.18 -15.65
C MET A 490 19.61 6.47 -15.80
N GLY A 491 19.09 7.47 -16.51
CA GLY A 491 19.80 8.76 -16.70
C GLY A 491 18.92 9.87 -17.26
N TYR A 492 19.28 11.14 -17.06
CA TYR A 492 18.63 12.29 -17.72
C TYR A 492 19.67 13.30 -18.22
N GLY A 493 19.30 14.12 -19.22
CA GLY A 493 20.16 15.17 -19.82
C GLY A 493 19.73 16.58 -19.42
N ALA A 494 20.07 17.62 -20.20
CA ALA A 494 19.69 19.01 -19.90
C ALA A 494 18.15 19.29 -19.87
N GLN A 495 17.33 18.29 -20.16
CA GLN A 495 15.89 18.36 -20.38
C GLN A 495 15.03 18.52 -19.11
N LYS A 496 15.53 19.16 -18.03
CA LYS A 496 14.83 19.31 -16.72
C LYS A 496 13.31 19.19 -16.89
N GLY A 497 12.79 18.00 -16.55
CA GLY A 497 11.48 17.53 -16.99
C GLY A 497 10.35 18.47 -16.60
N LYS A 498 9.22 18.38 -17.31
CA LYS A 498 7.98 19.06 -16.87
C LYS A 498 7.64 18.58 -15.45
N PRO A 499 7.21 19.47 -14.54
CA PRO A 499 6.85 19.06 -13.19
C PRO A 499 5.65 18.11 -13.24
N GLU A 500 5.80 16.93 -12.64
CA GLU A 500 4.72 15.98 -12.40
C GLU A 500 4.26 16.09 -10.94
N TYR A 501 3.03 15.67 -10.65
CA TYR A 501 2.45 15.71 -9.31
C TYR A 501 2.09 14.30 -8.84
N TYR A 502 2.37 14.01 -7.57
CA TYR A 502 1.91 12.81 -6.86
C TYR A 502 1.15 13.26 -5.62
N ARG A 503 -0.16 12.97 -5.57
CA ARG A 503 -1.07 13.41 -4.51
C ARG A 503 -0.96 14.92 -4.22
N GLY A 504 -0.87 15.72 -5.29
CA GLY A 504 -0.74 17.17 -5.23
C GLY A 504 0.65 17.70 -4.85
N THR A 505 1.64 16.85 -4.59
CA THR A 505 3.03 17.26 -4.31
C THR A 505 3.88 17.10 -5.58
N PRO A 506 4.67 18.13 -5.97
CA PRO A 506 5.52 18.02 -7.16
C PRO A 506 6.60 16.95 -6.96
N VAL A 507 6.82 16.13 -7.99
CA VAL A 507 7.84 15.09 -8.04
C VAL A 507 9.11 15.69 -8.67
N GLU A 508 10.26 15.49 -8.03
CA GLU A 508 11.55 15.88 -8.62
C GLU A 508 11.85 15.04 -9.87
N VAL A 509 12.51 15.63 -10.87
CA VAL A 509 12.78 15.00 -12.16
C VAL A 509 13.59 13.72 -11.96
N THR A 510 12.97 12.58 -12.27
CA THR A 510 13.56 11.25 -12.13
C THR A 510 14.53 10.95 -13.27
N LEU A 511 15.52 10.08 -13.00
CA LEU A 511 16.31 9.43 -14.05
C LEU A 511 15.35 8.69 -15.01
N LEU A 512 15.55 8.80 -16.32
CA LEU A 512 14.73 8.12 -17.32
C LEU A 512 15.33 6.75 -17.66
N PRO A 513 14.51 5.72 -17.91
CA PRO A 513 14.98 4.44 -18.42
C PRO A 513 15.69 4.59 -19.75
N LYS A 514 16.88 3.99 -19.83
CA LYS A 514 17.75 3.95 -20.99
C LYS A 514 18.36 2.56 -21.11
N VAL A 515 18.89 2.27 -22.28
CA VAL A 515 19.67 1.06 -22.51
C VAL A 515 21.10 1.47 -22.83
N GLN A 516 22.05 0.85 -22.16
CA GLN A 516 23.46 0.90 -22.48
C GLN A 516 23.81 -0.36 -23.27
N VAL A 517 24.34 -0.18 -24.48
CA VAL A 517 24.83 -1.25 -25.35
C VAL A 517 26.34 -1.11 -25.45
N ASP A 518 27.06 -2.11 -24.99
CA ASP A 518 28.50 -2.18 -25.07
C ASP A 518 28.92 -3.14 -26.17
N ILE A 519 29.69 -2.64 -27.13
CA ILE A 519 30.21 -3.39 -28.27
C ILE A 519 31.72 -3.23 -28.26
N VAL A 520 32.46 -4.35 -28.34
CA VAL A 520 33.92 -4.31 -28.50
C VAL A 520 34.24 -4.76 -29.91
N VAL A 521 34.92 -3.91 -30.68
CA VAL A 521 35.21 -4.15 -32.09
C VAL A 521 36.71 -4.18 -32.38
N SER A 522 37.07 -4.96 -33.41
CA SER A 522 38.44 -5.08 -33.93
C SER A 522 38.47 -5.09 -35.47
N LYS A 523 37.66 -5.95 -36.13
CA LYS A 523 37.57 -6.07 -37.61
C LYS A 523 36.73 -4.96 -38.24
N VAL A 524 35.59 -4.62 -37.61
CA VAL A 524 34.67 -3.58 -38.10
C VAL A 524 35.19 -2.20 -37.72
N PRO A 525 35.33 -1.25 -38.67
CA PRO A 525 35.73 0.12 -38.36
C PRO A 525 34.83 0.79 -37.32
N VAL A 526 35.42 1.42 -36.32
CA VAL A 526 34.67 2.14 -35.27
C VAL A 526 33.77 3.22 -35.85
N SER A 527 34.20 3.89 -36.93
CA SER A 527 33.40 4.89 -37.64
C SER A 527 32.11 4.29 -38.21
N GLU A 528 32.16 3.08 -38.76
CA GLU A 528 31.00 2.40 -39.33
C GLU A 528 29.96 2.03 -38.24
N VAL A 529 30.43 1.60 -37.07
CA VAL A 529 29.57 1.35 -35.90
C VAL A 529 28.90 2.65 -35.45
N ILE A 530 29.65 3.75 -35.35
CA ILE A 530 29.13 5.06 -34.93
C ILE A 530 28.12 5.60 -35.95
N GLU A 531 28.42 5.55 -37.24
CA GLU A 531 27.54 6.05 -38.29
C GLU A 531 26.26 5.24 -38.38
N THR A 532 26.34 3.91 -38.29
CA THR A 532 25.18 3.01 -38.27
C THR A 532 24.31 3.29 -37.04
N ALA A 533 24.92 3.42 -35.86
CA ALA A 533 24.20 3.76 -34.64
C ALA A 533 23.51 5.14 -34.75
N ARG A 534 24.22 6.15 -35.28
CA ARG A 534 23.64 7.49 -35.50
C ARG A 534 22.48 7.45 -36.50
N GLY A 535 22.61 6.73 -37.60
CA GLY A 535 21.57 6.64 -38.63
C GLY A 535 20.26 6.03 -38.12
N VAL A 536 20.35 5.10 -37.16
CA VAL A 536 19.18 4.40 -36.60
C VAL A 536 18.60 5.12 -35.38
N LEU A 537 19.45 5.73 -34.56
CA LEU A 537 19.04 6.34 -33.30
C LEU A 537 18.61 7.81 -33.45
N TYR A 538 19.06 8.50 -34.50
CA TYR A 538 18.75 9.91 -34.72
C TYR A 538 17.31 10.11 -35.18
N THR A 539 16.52 10.79 -34.36
CA THR A 539 15.14 11.18 -34.67
C THR A 539 14.98 12.69 -34.81
N GLY A 540 16.05 13.46 -34.62
CA GLY A 540 16.02 14.93 -34.62
C GLY A 540 15.40 15.53 -33.37
N HIS A 541 15.11 14.69 -32.37
CA HIS A 541 14.52 15.10 -31.10
C HIS A 541 15.54 14.95 -29.96
N ILE A 542 15.40 15.80 -28.94
CA ILE A 542 16.29 15.75 -27.78
C ILE A 542 16.08 14.40 -27.06
N GLY A 543 17.16 13.65 -26.81
CA GLY A 543 17.12 12.36 -26.10
C GLY A 543 17.51 11.13 -26.93
N ASP A 544 17.98 11.32 -28.16
CA ASP A 544 18.37 10.23 -29.08
C ASP A 544 19.49 9.32 -28.55
N GLY A 545 20.41 9.87 -27.73
CA GLY A 545 21.42 9.07 -27.05
C GLY A 545 22.79 9.72 -26.94
N LYS A 546 23.78 8.94 -26.49
CA LYS A 546 25.20 9.28 -26.51
C LYS A 546 26.02 8.06 -26.89
N ILE A 547 27.14 8.27 -27.56
CA ILE A 547 28.11 7.22 -27.88
C ILE A 547 29.43 7.61 -27.23
N PHE A 548 30.02 6.69 -26.47
CA PHE A 548 31.34 6.81 -25.88
C PHE A 548 32.26 5.80 -26.54
N VAL A 549 33.50 6.21 -26.78
CA VAL A 549 34.52 5.39 -27.44
C VAL A 549 35.70 5.30 -26.49
N GLN A 550 36.14 4.08 -26.20
CA GLN A 550 37.21 3.79 -25.25
C GLN A 550 38.14 2.73 -25.82
N ASP A 551 39.44 2.88 -25.59
CA ASP A 551 40.43 1.88 -25.95
C ASP A 551 40.32 0.68 -24.99
N VAL A 552 40.37 -0.52 -25.55
CA VAL A 552 40.43 -1.78 -24.81
C VAL A 552 41.84 -2.34 -24.94
N GLU A 553 42.49 -2.59 -23.80
CA GLU A 553 43.88 -3.07 -23.79
C GLU A 553 44.00 -4.51 -24.31
N ASN A 554 43.10 -5.40 -23.88
CA ASN A 554 43.06 -6.80 -24.29
C ASN A 554 41.65 -7.37 -24.11
N VAL A 555 41.35 -8.46 -24.81
CA VAL A 555 40.12 -9.25 -24.66
C VAL A 555 40.54 -10.71 -24.45
N VAL A 556 39.96 -11.42 -23.49
CA VAL A 556 40.32 -12.81 -23.20
C VAL A 556 39.07 -13.68 -23.22
N ARG A 557 39.07 -14.73 -24.03
CA ARG A 557 38.00 -15.73 -24.06
C ARG A 557 38.20 -16.73 -22.94
N VAL A 558 37.29 -16.73 -21.96
CA VAL A 558 37.39 -17.58 -20.76
C VAL A 558 37.48 -19.07 -21.07
N ARG A 559 36.75 -19.55 -22.09
CA ARG A 559 36.68 -20.99 -22.42
C ARG A 559 37.98 -21.55 -23.00
N THR A 560 38.63 -20.79 -23.88
CA THR A 560 39.77 -21.26 -24.69
C THR A 560 41.10 -20.65 -24.25
N GLY A 561 41.07 -19.57 -23.48
CA GLY A 561 42.25 -18.77 -23.13
C GLY A 561 42.78 -17.92 -24.28
N GLU A 562 42.09 -17.88 -25.42
CA GLU A 562 42.46 -17.01 -26.55
C GLU A 562 42.40 -15.55 -26.12
N GLU A 563 43.36 -14.76 -26.62
CA GLU A 563 43.47 -13.34 -26.31
C GLU A 563 43.34 -12.47 -27.57
N GLY A 564 43.05 -11.19 -27.37
CA GLY A 564 43.02 -10.18 -28.40
C GLY A 564 41.98 -10.43 -29.49
N TYR A 565 42.45 -10.54 -30.73
CA TYR A 565 41.58 -10.68 -31.90
C TYR A 565 40.82 -12.01 -31.90
N ASP A 566 41.50 -13.12 -31.59
CA ASP A 566 40.94 -14.47 -31.63
C ASP A 566 39.84 -14.64 -30.57
N ALA A 567 39.98 -13.96 -29.43
CA ALA A 567 38.97 -13.93 -28.39
C ALA A 567 37.62 -13.35 -28.86
N LEU A 568 37.62 -12.44 -29.84
CA LEU A 568 36.45 -11.73 -30.36
C LEU A 568 35.77 -12.45 -31.55
N GLN A 569 36.42 -13.41 -32.21
CA GLN A 569 35.86 -14.09 -33.39
C GLN A 569 35.07 -15.35 -33.01
N SER A 570 33.80 -15.46 -33.40
CA SER A 570 33.08 -16.74 -33.26
C SER A 570 33.78 -17.83 -34.07
N GLU A 571 33.95 -19.03 -33.51
CA GLU A 571 34.64 -20.20 -34.13
C GLU A 571 33.96 -20.75 -35.42
N ASP A 572 32.99 -20.02 -35.99
CA ASP A 572 32.23 -20.39 -37.18
C ASP A 572 32.48 -19.41 -38.36
N GLU A 573 33.75 -19.14 -38.69
CA GLU A 573 34.19 -18.73 -40.05
C GLU A 573 35.18 -19.75 -40.63
#